data_AF-A0A388P837-F1
#
_entry.id   AF-A0A388P837-F1
#
_cell.length_a   1.000
_cell.length_b   1.000
_cell.length_c   1.000
_cell.angle_alpha   90.00
_cell.angle_beta   90.00
_cell.angle_gamma   90.00
#
_symmetry.space_group_name_H-M   'P 1'
#
loop_
_entity.id
_entity.type
_entity.pdbx_description
1 polymer ?
#
loop_
_entity_poly.entity_id
_entity_poly.type
_entity_poly.pdbx_seq_one_letter_code
_entity_poly.pdbx_strand_id
1 'polypeptide(L)' 'MGEVDILGQRWGGDGPRRFPGVTVTGLSRVGNYAVTLEFSDGHRTGIYSWEYLGAIDDSK' A
#
# COMPACT_ATOMS: atom_id res chain seq x y z
N MET A 1 -13.03 -5.48 10.74
CA MET A 1 -13.92 -6.65 10.87
C MET A 1 -13.22 -7.81 10.21
N GLY A 2 -12.96 -8.91 10.92
CA GLY A 2 -12.32 -10.11 10.38
C GLY A 2 -13.36 -11.20 10.17
N GLU A 3 -13.12 -12.11 9.23
CA GLU A 3 -13.95 -13.30 9.07
C GLU A 3 -13.55 -14.38 10.08
N VAL A 4 -14.55 -15.11 10.56
CA VAL A 4 -14.35 -16.20 11.51
C VAL A 4 -14.75 -17.48 10.81
N ASP A 5 -13.80 -18.39 10.67
CA ASP A 5 -14.05 -19.69 10.07
C ASP A 5 -14.85 -20.60 11.00
N ILE A 6 -15.40 -21.68 10.44
CA ILE A 6 -16.23 -22.68 11.13
C ILE A 6 -15.47 -23.37 12.29
N LEU A 7 -14.14 -23.32 12.29
CA LEU A 7 -13.29 -23.83 13.37
C LEU A 7 -13.01 -22.80 14.47
N GLY A 8 -13.70 -21.65 14.46
CA GLY A 8 -13.53 -20.56 15.42
C GLY A 8 -12.20 -19.81 15.28
N GLN A 9 -11.41 -20.11 14.25
CA GLN A 9 -10.19 -19.36 13.93
C GLN A 9 -10.59 -18.09 13.19
N ARG A 10 -10.20 -16.94 13.74
CA ARG A 10 -10.43 -15.64 13.12
C ARG A 10 -9.24 -15.31 12.24
N TRP A 11 -9.45 -15.33 10.93
CA TRP A 11 -8.47 -14.90 9.95
C TRP A 11 -8.91 -13.55 9.39
N GLY A 12 -7.97 -12.62 9.29
CA GLY A 12 -8.26 -11.28 8.78
C GLY A 12 -8.87 -10.32 9.81
N GLY A 13 -8.85 -9.05 9.43
CA GLY A 13 -8.71 -7.95 10.37
C GLY A 13 -7.23 -7.61 10.56
N ASP A 14 -6.49 -7.51 9.46
CA ASP A 14 -5.29 -6.69 9.52
C ASP A 14 -5.75 -5.31 10.00
N GLY A 15 -5.40 -4.97 11.24
CA GLY A 15 -5.36 -3.58 11.67
C GLY A 15 -4.44 -2.78 10.72
N PRO A 16 -4.11 -1.52 11.03
CA PRO A 16 -3.18 -0.75 10.21
C PRO A 16 -1.97 -1.61 9.85
N ARG A 17 -1.85 -1.95 8.56
CA ARG A 17 -0.86 -2.87 8.04
C ARG A 17 0.46 -2.12 8.08
N ARG A 18 1.10 -2.19 9.24
CA ARG A 18 2.35 -1.52 9.50
C ARG A 18 3.40 -2.39 8.84
N PHE A 19 4.14 -1.80 7.90
CA PHE A 19 5.29 -2.41 7.25
C PHE A 19 6.54 -1.87 7.95
N PRO A 20 6.87 -2.31 9.18
CA PRO A 20 8.03 -1.79 9.90
C PRO A 20 9.30 -2.05 9.08
N GLY A 21 9.99 -0.97 8.70
CA GLY A 21 11.27 -1.04 7.99
C GLY A 21 11.20 -0.88 6.47
N VAL A 22 10.00 -0.82 5.87
CA VAL A 22 9.89 -0.48 4.44
C VAL A 22 9.85 1.04 4.30
N THR A 23 10.84 1.59 3.62
CA THR A 23 10.96 3.02 3.33
C THR A 23 11.00 3.25 1.83
N VAL A 24 10.53 4.40 1.38
CA VAL A 24 10.70 4.83 0.00
C VAL A 24 12.17 5.24 -0.20
N THR A 25 12.86 4.60 -1.13
CA THR A 25 14.25 4.88 -1.49
C THR A 25 14.37 5.68 -2.78
N GLY A 26 13.32 5.70 -3.60
CA GLY A 26 13.31 6.39 -4.89
C GLY A 26 11.90 6.74 -5.35
N LEU A 27 11.80 7.77 -6.18
CA LEU A 27 10.56 8.21 -6.81
C LEU A 27 10.86 8.67 -8.23
N SER A 28 10.09 8.19 -9.19
CA SER A 28 10.16 8.61 -10.59
C SER A 28 8.79 8.98 -11.13
N ARG A 29 8.72 9.91 -12.08
CA ARG A 29 7.48 10.32 -12.73
C ARG A 29 7.16 9.43 -13.91
N VAL A 30 5.90 9.04 -14.03
CA VAL A 30 5.36 8.34 -15.20
C VAL A 30 4.46 9.31 -15.95
N GLY A 31 5.05 9.96 -16.97
CA GLY A 31 4.40 11.05 -17.69
C GLY A 31 3.93 12.16 -16.73
N ASN A 32 2.69 12.61 -16.92
CA ASN A 32 2.08 13.66 -16.10
C ASN A 32 1.00 13.15 -15.13
N TYR A 33 0.74 11.84 -15.08
CA TYR A 33 -0.44 11.29 -14.40
C TYR A 33 -0.13 10.37 -13.22
N ALA A 34 1.12 9.94 -13.05
CA ALA A 34 1.49 8.97 -12.03
C ALA A 34 2.96 9.07 -11.60
N VAL A 35 3.29 8.36 -10.52
CA VAL A 35 4.64 8.13 -10.03
C VAL A 35 4.90 6.65 -9.81
N THR A 36 6.15 6.26 -9.97
CA THR A 36 6.70 4.97 -9.53
C THR A 36 7.48 5.19 -8.25
N LEU A 37 7.30 4.30 -7.27
CA LEU A 37 8.03 4.30 -6.01
C LEU A 37 8.97 3.10 -5.96
N GLU A 38 10.20 3.33 -5.49
CA GLU A 38 11.15 2.28 -5.14
C GLU A 38 11.18 2.15 -3.63
N PHE A 39 11.06 0.92 -3.15
CA PHE A 39 11.02 0.58 -1.74
C PHE A 39 12.30 -0.15 -1.31
N SER A 40 12.69 0.01 -0.04
CA SER A 40 13.89 -0.60 0.54
C SER A 40 13.87 -2.13 0.55
N ASP A 41 12.72 -2.76 0.37
CA ASP A 41 12.55 -4.22 0.29
C ASP A 41 12.73 -4.78 -1.14
N GLY A 42 13.09 -3.92 -2.11
CA GLY A 42 13.36 -4.29 -3.50
C GLY A 42 12.16 -4.15 -4.45
N HIS A 43 10.98 -3.75 -3.96
CA HIS A 43 9.84 -3.47 -4.82
C HIS A 43 10.00 -2.15 -5.57
N ARG A 44 9.76 -2.18 -6.89
CA ARG A 44 9.92 -1.01 -7.78
C ARG A 44 9.01 -0.99 -9.00
N THR A 45 8.01 -1.86 -9.04
CA THR A 45 7.13 -2.06 -10.21
C THR A 45 5.78 -1.35 -10.07
N GLY A 46 5.47 -0.78 -8.90
CA GLY A 46 4.19 -0.13 -8.65
C GLY A 46 4.07 1.25 -9.30
N ILE A 47 3.02 1.45 -10.09
CA ILE A 47 2.64 2.76 -10.64
C ILE A 47 1.45 3.29 -9.83
N TYR A 48 1.58 4.49 -9.30
CA TYR A 48 0.60 5.15 -8.46
C TYR A 48 0.12 6.43 -9.14
N SER A 49 -1.13 6.45 -9.60
CA SER A 49 -1.71 7.67 -10.19
C SER A 49 -1.95 8.75 -9.13
N TRP A 50 -1.94 10.02 -9.54
CA TRP A 50 -2.27 11.12 -8.63
C TRP A 50 -3.67 10.99 -8.05
N GLU A 51 -4.62 10.52 -8.86
CA GLU A 51 -6.00 10.25 -8.43
C GLU A 51 -6.03 9.16 -7.35
N TYR A 52 -5.27 8.07 -7.53
CA TYR A 52 -5.21 6.99 -6.54
C TYR A 52 -4.60 7.46 -5.21
N LEU A 53 -3.49 8.21 -5.28
CA LEU A 53 -2.87 8.79 -4.09
C LEU A 53 -3.81 9.78 -3.37
N GLY A 54 -4.54 10.60 -4.12
CA GLY A 54 -5.56 11.50 -3.57
C GLY A 54 -6.72 10.76 -2.91
N ALA A 55 -7.19 9.68 -3.51
CA ALA A 55 -8.25 8.84 -2.92
C ALA A 55 -7.81 8.19 -1.60
N ILE A 56 -6.54 7.82 -1.46
CA ILE A 56 -5.99 7.28 -0.20
C ILE A 56 -5.88 8.37 0.87
N ASP A 57 -5.59 9.61 0.50
CA ASP A 57 -5.55 10.74 1.43
C ASP A 57 -6.94 11.08 1.98
N ASP A 58 -7.96 11.07 1.14
CA ASP A 58 -9.36 11.34 1.53
C ASP A 58 -9.96 10.24 2.42
N SER A 59 -9.43 9.01 2.35
CA SER A 59 -9.87 7.87 3.16
C SER A 59 -9.13 7.73 4.50
N LYS A 60 -8.44 8.80 4.94
CA LYS A 60 -7.77 8.92 6.25
C LYS A 60 -8.71 9.19 7.42
#